data_AF-A0A6B2SXW8-F1
#
_entry.id   AF-A0A6B2SXW8-F1
#
_cell.length_a   1.000
_cell.length_b   1.000
_cell.length_c   1.000
_cell.angle_alpha   90.00
_cell.angle_beta   90.00
_cell.angle_gamma   90.00
#
_symmetry.space_group_name_H-M   'P 1'
#
loop_
_entity.id
_entity.type
_entity.pdbx_description
1 polymer ?
#
loop_
_entity_poly.entity_id
_entity_poly.type
_entity_poly.pdbx_seq_one_letter_code
_entity_poly.pdbx_strand_id
1 'polypeptide(L)'
;MTDQAVDTDGATAGGAVPPPASALEPTRGQFVGRRRELKELRADIDRAGLDTLSGRKAPRARVLLVAGRPGSGRTSLAEELA
;
A
#
# COMPACT_ATOMS: atom_id res chain seq x y z
N MET A 1 9.90 5.20 26.95
CA MET A 1 9.53 3.97 26.21
C MET A 1 8.01 3.93 26.21
N THR A 2 7.38 4.28 25.08
CA THR A 2 5.92 4.33 24.97
C THR A 2 5.41 3.01 24.43
N ASP A 3 4.50 2.40 25.18
CA ASP A 3 3.88 1.13 24.85
C ASP A 3 2.92 1.25 23.64
N GLN A 4 2.75 0.16 22.90
CA GLN A 4 1.86 0.05 21.74
C GLN A 4 0.88 -1.10 22.00
N ALA A 5 -0.13 -0.82 22.84
CA ALA A 5 -1.23 -1.74 23.10
C ALA A 5 -2.03 -1.98 21.81
N VAL A 6 -2.19 -3.26 21.43
CA VAL A 6 -2.95 -3.69 20.26
C VAL A 6 -3.98 -4.74 20.68
N ASP A 7 -5.18 -4.28 21.00
CA ASP A 7 -6.32 -5.14 21.29
C ASP A 7 -6.78 -5.86 20.00
N THR A 8 -6.34 -7.11 19.84
CA THR A 8 -6.85 -8.03 18.82
C THR A 8 -7.68 -9.12 19.49
N ASP A 9 -9.01 -8.99 19.44
CA ASP A 9 -9.94 -10.01 19.91
C ASP A 9 -11.18 -10.10 18.99
N GLY A 10 -11.90 -11.22 19.04
CA GLY A 10 -13.13 -11.47 18.26
C GLY A 10 -12.91 -12.17 16.91
N ALA A 11 -12.53 -13.46 16.95
CA ALA A 11 -12.53 -14.34 15.78
C ALA A 11 -13.76 -15.27 15.75
N THR A 12 -13.97 -15.97 14.61
CA THR A 12 -15.04 -16.96 14.31
C THR A 12 -16.45 -16.40 14.04
N ALA A 13 -17.27 -16.98 13.15
CA ALA A 13 -16.99 -17.89 12.01
C ALA A 13 -18.16 -17.85 11.00
N GLY A 14 -17.91 -18.17 9.72
CA GLY A 14 -18.94 -18.27 8.69
C GLY A 14 -18.37 -18.81 7.38
N GLY A 15 -18.88 -19.95 6.91
CA GLY A 15 -18.26 -20.72 5.83
C GLY A 15 -18.63 -20.28 4.41
N ALA A 16 -17.79 -19.45 3.81
CA ALA A 16 -17.57 -19.42 2.37
C ALA A 16 -16.09 -19.10 2.12
N VAL A 17 -15.40 -19.86 1.27
CA VAL A 17 -14.08 -19.45 0.77
C VAL A 17 -14.31 -18.26 -0.16
N PRO A 18 -13.82 -17.04 0.15
CA PRO A 18 -13.96 -15.94 -0.78
C PRO A 18 -13.23 -16.29 -2.08
N PRO A 19 -13.74 -15.87 -3.26
CA PRO A 19 -12.92 -15.90 -4.46
C PRO A 19 -11.60 -15.15 -4.16
N PRO A 20 -10.45 -15.59 -4.71
CA PRO A 20 -9.19 -14.93 -4.44
C PRO A 20 -9.32 -13.44 -4.77
N ALA A 21 -8.81 -12.56 -3.89
CA ALA A 21 -9.11 -11.13 -3.96
C ALA A 21 -8.72 -10.46 -5.30
N SER A 22 -7.85 -11.11 -6.08
CA SER A 22 -7.52 -10.79 -7.48
C SER A 22 -8.66 -10.97 -8.49
N ALA A 23 -9.81 -11.53 -8.11
CA ALA A 23 -10.97 -11.76 -8.97
C ALA A 23 -12.16 -10.84 -8.64
N LEU A 24 -12.10 -10.12 -7.51
CA LEU A 24 -13.00 -9.01 -7.21
C LEU A 24 -12.37 -7.73 -7.76
N GLU A 25 -12.51 -7.49 -9.07
CA GLU A 25 -12.30 -6.16 -9.65
C GLU A 25 -13.18 -5.17 -8.87
N PRO A 26 -12.61 -4.29 -8.03
CA PRO A 26 -13.42 -3.33 -7.31
C PRO A 26 -13.96 -2.35 -8.33
N THR A 27 -15.25 -2.00 -8.26
CA THR A 27 -15.73 -0.76 -8.87
C THR A 27 -15.08 0.40 -8.11
N ARG A 28 -13.82 0.71 -8.45
CA ARG A 28 -12.96 1.63 -7.71
C ARG A 28 -13.65 3.00 -7.67
N GLY A 29 -14.10 3.39 -6.47
CA GLY A 29 -14.51 4.77 -6.23
C GLY A 29 -13.35 5.69 -6.61
N GLN A 30 -13.65 6.74 -7.39
CA GLN A 30 -12.62 7.59 -7.99
C GLN A 30 -11.63 8.09 -6.93
N PHE A 31 -10.33 7.92 -7.17
CA PHE A 31 -9.32 8.37 -6.22
C PHE A 31 -9.29 9.91 -6.12
N VAL A 32 -9.83 10.43 -5.02
CA VAL A 32 -10.01 11.87 -4.77
C VAL A 32 -9.11 12.36 -3.64
N GLY A 33 -8.59 13.58 -3.78
CA GLY A 33 -7.54 14.11 -2.90
C GLY A 33 -6.17 13.48 -3.18
N ARG A 34 -5.18 13.78 -2.32
CA ARG A 34 -3.81 13.20 -2.26
C ARG A 34 -2.99 13.09 -3.57
N ARG A 35 -3.46 13.62 -4.72
CA ARG A 35 -2.79 13.56 -6.03
C ARG A 35 -1.34 14.09 -6.04
N ARG A 36 -1.01 15.03 -5.14
CA ARG A 36 0.37 15.51 -4.95
C ARG A 36 1.27 14.41 -4.41
N GLU A 37 0.86 13.76 -3.33
CA GLU A 37 1.60 12.67 -2.67
C GLU A 37 1.75 11.46 -3.60
N LEU A 38 0.69 11.11 -4.35
CA LEU A 38 0.76 10.09 -5.40
C LEU A 38 1.80 10.42 -6.48
N LYS A 39 1.91 11.70 -6.89
CA LYS A 39 2.94 12.16 -7.82
C LYS A 39 4.34 12.12 -7.21
N GLU A 40 4.48 12.48 -5.93
CA GLU A 40 5.75 12.44 -5.19
C GLU A 40 6.23 10.98 -5.02
N LEU A 41 5.34 10.05 -4.63
CA LEU A 41 5.65 8.62 -4.53
C LEU A 41 6.05 7.99 -5.88
N ARG A 42 5.34 8.30 -6.98
CA ARG A 42 5.73 7.86 -8.33
C ARG A 42 7.09 8.45 -8.71
N ALA A 43 7.31 9.74 -8.46
CA ALA A 43 8.61 10.38 -8.70
C ALA A 43 9.75 9.82 -7.83
N ASP A 44 9.50 9.32 -6.62
CA ASP A 44 10.49 8.65 -5.77
C ASP A 44 10.74 7.18 -6.16
N ILE A 45 9.86 6.55 -6.93
CA ILE A 45 10.15 5.31 -7.65
C ILE A 45 11.10 5.62 -8.83
N ASP A 46 10.74 6.62 -9.65
CA ASP A 46 11.48 6.99 -10.87
C ASP A 46 12.88 7.60 -10.59
N ARG A 47 12.96 8.61 -9.72
CA ARG A 47 14.18 9.40 -9.45
C ARG A 47 15.22 8.59 -8.70
N ALA A 48 14.82 7.86 -7.67
CA ALA A 48 15.70 6.91 -6.99
C ALA A 48 15.74 5.62 -7.80
N GLY A 49 16.23 5.73 -9.05
CA GLY A 49 16.31 4.65 -10.02
C GLY A 49 17.04 3.46 -9.41
N LEU A 50 16.28 2.37 -9.20
CA LEU A 50 16.74 1.20 -8.45
C LEU A 50 18.05 0.64 -9.02
N ASP A 51 18.18 0.71 -10.34
CA ASP A 51 19.27 0.14 -11.12
C ASP A 51 20.46 1.10 -11.29
N THR A 52 20.28 2.42 -11.11
CA THR A 52 21.26 3.44 -11.52
C THR A 52 22.21 3.89 -10.41
N LEU A 53 21.79 3.87 -9.14
CA LEU A 53 22.61 4.38 -8.02
C LEU A 53 23.66 3.39 -7.49
N SER A 54 23.80 2.19 -8.06
CA SER A 54 24.72 1.16 -7.53
C SER A 54 25.43 0.30 -8.58
N GLY A 55 25.19 0.53 -9.88
CA GLY A 55 26.01 0.01 -10.98
C GLY A 55 26.07 -1.52 -11.17
N ARG A 56 25.40 -2.33 -10.34
CA ARG A 56 25.31 -3.79 -10.52
C ARG A 56 23.95 -4.39 -10.20
N LYS A 57 23.62 -5.39 -11.02
CA LYS A 57 22.36 -6.11 -11.18
C LYS A 57 22.01 -7.05 -10.00
N ALA A 58 20.95 -6.72 -9.27
CA ALA A 58 20.09 -7.68 -8.58
C ALA A 58 18.74 -7.00 -8.24
N PRO A 59 17.58 -7.57 -8.59
CA PRO A 59 16.27 -7.00 -8.23
C PRO A 59 16.00 -7.22 -6.74
N ARG A 60 16.52 -6.33 -5.89
CA ARG A 60 16.22 -6.32 -4.45
C ARG A 60 14.87 -5.67 -4.21
N ALA A 61 14.01 -6.33 -3.45
CA ALA A 61 12.70 -5.79 -3.11
C ALA A 61 12.82 -4.45 -2.33
N ARG A 62 12.27 -3.37 -2.89
CA ARG A 62 11.95 -2.12 -2.18
C ARG A 62 10.57 -2.24 -1.55
N VAL A 63 10.36 -1.58 -0.43
CA VAL A 63 9.04 -1.42 0.22
C VAL A 63 8.82 0.07 0.47
N LEU A 64 7.61 0.56 0.20
CA LEU A 64 7.17 1.90 0.54
C LEU A 64 6.20 1.83 1.73
N LEU A 65 6.37 2.70 2.72
CA LEU A 65 5.54 2.72 3.93
C LEU A 65 4.49 3.84 3.86
N VAL A 66 3.23 3.47 3.60
CA VAL A 66 2.10 4.41 3.64
C VAL A 66 1.54 4.48 5.07
N ALA A 67 2.10 5.37 5.88
CA ALA A 67 1.64 5.65 7.24
C ALA A 67 0.53 6.73 7.27
N GLY A 68 -0.21 6.82 8.39
CA GLY A 68 -1.27 7.83 8.57
C GLY A 68 -2.41 7.35 9.48
N ARG A 69 -3.31 8.28 9.84
CA ARG A 69 -4.47 8.02 10.71
C ARG A 69 -5.41 6.95 10.13
N PRO A 70 -6.22 6.24 10.95
CA PRO A 70 -7.36 5.46 10.47
C PRO A 70 -8.25 6.29 9.53
N GLY A 71 -8.89 5.64 8.55
CA GLY A 71 -9.76 6.29 7.56
C GLY A 71 -9.08 7.19 6.52
N SER A 72 -7.77 7.49 6.62
CA SER A 72 -7.07 8.42 5.72
C SER A 72 -6.85 7.96 4.27
N GLY A 73 -7.48 6.86 3.83
CA GLY A 73 -7.33 6.33 2.46
C GLY A 73 -5.96 5.69 2.19
N ARG A 74 -5.29 5.12 3.21
CA ARG A 74 -3.98 4.45 3.05
C ARG A 74 -4.03 3.30 2.04
N THR A 75 -5.06 2.47 2.10
CA THR A 75 -5.29 1.36 1.16
C THR A 75 -5.51 1.91 -0.25
N SER A 76 -6.41 2.88 -0.42
CA SER A 76 -6.73 3.46 -1.73
C SER A 76 -5.56 4.19 -2.40
N LEU A 77 -4.65 4.78 -1.62
CA LEU A 77 -3.40 5.34 -2.17
C LEU A 77 -2.42 4.24 -2.63
N ALA A 78 -2.41 3.07 -1.96
CA ALA A 78 -1.61 1.93 -2.39
C ALA A 78 -2.23 1.23 -3.62
N GLU A 79 -3.56 1.10 -3.67
CA GLU A 79 -4.31 0.57 -4.81
C GLU A 79 -4.13 1.43 -6.07
N GLU A 80 -4.07 2.76 -5.93
CA GLU A 80 -3.79 3.71 -7.01
C GLU A 80 -2.29 3.80 -7.37
N LEU A 81 -1.38 3.23 -6.56
CA LEU A 81 0.05 3.18 -6.86
C LEU A 81 0.50 1.87 -7.53
N ALA A 82 -0.32 0.82 -7.43
CA ALA A 82 -0.09 -0.51 -7.99
C ALA A 82 -0.55 -0.66 -9.45
#